data_AF-A0A3P2A8T0-F1
#
_entry.id   AF-A0A3P2A8T0-F1
#
_cell.length_a   1.000
_cell.length_b   1.000
_cell.length_c   1.000
_cell.angle_alpha   90.00
_cell.angle_beta   90.00
_cell.angle_gamma   90.00
#
_symmetry.space_group_name_H-M   'P 1'
#
loop_
_entity.id
_entity.type
_entity.pdbx_description
1 polymer ?
#
loop_
_entity_poly.entity_id
_entity_poly.type
_entity_poly.pdbx_seq_one_letter_code
_entity_poly.pdbx_strand_id
1 'polypeptide(L)'
;MSHFTSKTYTLKRKILTFTNKISKKLSKPERKFTADITYGMLASGSCLLTDICDQLHEPSKKINVVDRLSRHLEKGTPIPSLSAYLQQIKKWVPVHPVIHIDDSDVVKPDGYKFEALGIVRDGSEST
;
A
#
# COMPACT_ATOMS: atom_id res chain seq x y z
N MET A 1 -5.68 30.98 -16.23
CA MET A 1 -4.55 30.22 -15.64
C MET A 1 -5.10 29.19 -14.68
N SER A 2 -5.16 27.94 -15.13
CA SER A 2 -5.87 26.83 -14.48
C SER A 2 -5.27 26.45 -13.12
N HIS A 3 -6.14 26.15 -12.15
CA HIS A 3 -5.89 25.79 -10.73
C HIS A 3 -5.01 24.52 -10.46
N PHE A 4 -4.01 24.24 -11.28
CA PHE A 4 -3.25 22.99 -11.27
C PHE A 4 -2.45 22.80 -9.97
N THR A 5 -1.88 23.88 -9.42
CA THR A 5 -1.08 23.87 -8.18
C THR A 5 -1.90 23.65 -6.91
N SER A 6 -3.17 24.09 -6.90
CA SER A 6 -4.06 23.90 -5.74
C SER A 6 -4.56 22.45 -5.65
N LYS A 7 -4.76 21.80 -6.80
CA LYS A 7 -5.19 20.38 -6.87
C LYS A 7 -4.10 19.43 -6.35
N THR A 8 -2.84 19.64 -6.71
CA THR A 8 -1.72 18.82 -6.22
C THR A 8 -1.51 18.98 -4.71
N TYR A 9 -1.59 20.21 -4.18
CA TYR A 9 -1.48 20.45 -2.74
C TYR A 9 -2.64 19.81 -1.96
N THR A 10 -3.85 19.90 -2.49
CA THR A 10 -5.05 19.27 -1.91
C THR A 10 -4.92 17.74 -1.90
N LEU A 11 -4.43 17.14 -2.98
CA LEU A 11 -4.19 15.70 -3.07
C LEU A 11 -3.15 15.24 -2.04
N LYS A 12 -2.01 15.93 -1.97
CA LYS A 12 -0.96 15.64 -0.99
C LYS A 12 -1.50 15.70 0.45
N ARG A 13 -2.31 16.72 0.76
CA ARG A 13 -2.96 16.84 2.08
C ARG A 13 -3.94 15.69 2.34
N LYS A 14 -4.74 15.27 1.35
CA LYS A 14 -5.65 14.13 1.48
C LYS A 14 -4.89 12.83 1.76
N ILE A 15 -3.81 12.57 1.02
CA ILE A 15 -2.93 11.41 1.24
C ILE A 15 -2.38 11.43 2.66
N LEU A 16 -1.76 12.54 3.09
CA LEU A 16 -1.24 12.68 4.45
C LEU A 16 -2.32 12.52 5.53
N THR A 17 -3.53 13.01 5.28
CA THR A 17 -4.64 12.87 6.22
C THR A 17 -5.07 11.42 6.35
N PHE A 18 -5.15 10.69 5.24
CA PHE A 18 -5.47 9.27 5.24
C PHE A 18 -4.37 8.43 5.90
N THR A 19 -3.10 8.60 5.50
CA THR A 19 -1.98 7.83 6.05
C THR A 19 -1.78 8.09 7.53
N ASN A 20 -2.05 9.30 8.03
CA ASN A 20 -2.03 9.58 9.47
C ASN A 20 -3.12 8.81 10.25
N LYS A 21 -4.30 8.53 9.67
CA LYS A 21 -5.34 7.76 10.37
C LYS A 21 -4.88 6.34 10.68
N ILE A 22 -4.13 5.72 9.76
CA ILE A 22 -3.65 4.34 9.90
C ILE A 22 -2.32 4.25 10.65
N SER A 23 -1.47 5.28 10.57
CA SER A 23 -0.13 5.26 11.16
C SER A 23 0.01 6.04 12.49
N LYS A 24 -1.04 6.70 13.01
CA LYS A 24 -0.96 7.59 14.20
C LYS A 24 -0.24 6.98 15.41
N LYS A 25 -0.41 5.68 15.63
CA LYS A 25 0.15 4.94 16.77
C LYS A 25 1.57 4.41 16.51
N LEU A 26 2.11 4.59 15.31
CA LEU A 26 3.45 4.13 14.94
C LEU A 26 4.51 5.19 15.28
N SER A 27 5.77 4.76 15.29
CA SER A 27 6.93 5.64 15.46
C SER A 27 7.03 6.67 14.32
N LYS A 28 7.78 7.76 14.54
CA LYS A 28 7.98 8.80 13.50
C LYS A 28 8.54 8.22 12.18
N PRO A 29 9.55 7.32 12.19
CA PRO A 29 10.05 6.69 10.96
C PRO A 29 8.97 5.90 10.20
N GLU A 30 8.21 5.07 10.91
CA GLU A 30 7.15 4.23 10.30
C GLU A 30 5.99 5.07 9.74
N ARG A 31 5.65 6.18 10.41
CA ARG A 31 4.70 7.18 9.90
C ARG A 31 5.19 7.85 8.62
N LYS A 32 6.47 8.25 8.58
CA LYS A 32 7.09 8.81 7.37
C LYS A 32 7.05 7.78 6.24
N PHE A 33 7.49 6.56 6.50
CA PHE A 33 7.47 5.45 5.54
C PHE A 33 6.07 5.23 4.95
N THR A 34 5.04 5.15 5.79
CA THR A 34 3.64 4.96 5.35
C THR A 34 3.20 6.09 4.41
N ALA A 35 3.54 7.34 4.74
CA ALA A 35 3.22 8.50 3.92
C ALA A 35 3.97 8.50 2.59
N ASP A 36 5.28 8.23 2.62
CA ASP A 36 6.15 8.22 1.45
C ASP A 36 5.75 7.13 0.45
N ILE A 37 5.55 5.88 0.90
CA ILE A 37 5.12 4.79 0.01
C ILE A 37 3.76 5.09 -0.61
N THR A 38 2.78 5.53 0.19
CA THR A 38 1.43 5.81 -0.33
C THR A 38 1.45 6.94 -1.36
N TYR A 39 2.17 8.03 -1.07
CA TYR A 39 2.31 9.14 -2.00
C TYR A 39 3.07 8.71 -3.26
N GLY A 40 4.19 8.01 -3.08
CA GLY A 40 5.05 7.54 -4.15
C GLY A 40 4.31 6.65 -5.13
N MET A 41 3.58 5.64 -4.64
CA MET A 41 2.77 4.74 -5.48
C MET A 41 1.70 5.50 -6.26
N LEU A 42 1.01 6.45 -5.63
CA LEU A 42 -0.02 7.24 -6.30
C LEU A 42 0.55 8.23 -7.32
N ALA A 43 1.74 8.76 -7.07
CA ALA A 43 2.41 9.70 -7.96
C ALA A 43 3.09 8.99 -9.15
N SER A 44 3.68 7.82 -8.93
CA SER A 44 4.35 7.03 -9.97
C SER A 44 3.39 6.17 -10.77
N GLY A 45 2.25 5.79 -10.20
CA GLY A 45 1.38 4.75 -10.77
C GLY A 45 2.05 3.37 -10.79
N SER A 46 3.08 3.16 -9.96
CA SER A 46 3.93 1.97 -9.95
C SER A 46 4.19 1.49 -8.51
N CYS A 47 4.32 0.18 -8.34
CA CYS A 47 4.74 -0.44 -7.09
C CYS A 47 6.27 -0.62 -7.01
N LEU A 48 7.01 -0.31 -8.07
CA LEU A 48 8.46 -0.43 -8.07
C LEU A 48 9.08 0.65 -7.18
N LEU A 49 9.92 0.25 -6.23
CA LEU A 49 10.59 1.17 -5.30
C LEU A 49 11.43 2.21 -6.04
N THR A 50 12.02 1.86 -7.19
CA THR A 50 12.79 2.79 -8.03
C THR A 50 11.93 3.95 -8.52
N ASP A 51 10.73 3.66 -9.00
CA ASP A 51 9.83 4.66 -9.58
C ASP A 51 9.20 5.51 -8.48
N ILE A 52 8.88 4.87 -7.34
CA ILE A 52 8.45 5.56 -6.12
C ILE A 52 9.52 6.57 -5.68
N CYS A 53 10.78 6.15 -5.61
CA CYS A 53 11.89 7.01 -5.18
C CYS A 53 12.05 8.25 -6.07
N ASP A 54 11.85 8.12 -7.39
CA ASP A 54 11.90 9.25 -8.31
C ASP A 54 10.84 10.31 -7.99
N GLN A 55 9.67 9.89 -7.50
CA GLN A 55 8.58 10.80 -7.13
C GLN A 55 8.74 11.42 -5.74
N LEU A 56 9.56 10.85 -4.86
CA LEU A 56 9.77 11.38 -3.50
C LEU A 56 10.65 12.64 -3.49
N HIS A 57 11.48 12.85 -4.52
CA HIS A 57 12.39 14.00 -4.65
C HIS A 57 13.25 14.24 -3.40
N GLU A 58 13.72 13.16 -2.76
CA GLU A 58 14.61 13.28 -1.60
C GLU A 58 16.03 13.66 -2.02
N PRO A 59 16.75 14.48 -1.22
CA PRO A 59 18.10 14.93 -1.56
C PRO A 59 19.16 13.83 -1.48
N SER A 60 18.81 12.65 -0.97
CA SER A 60 19.71 11.50 -0.87
C SER A 60 19.85 10.77 -2.20
N LYS A 61 20.95 10.04 -2.39
CA LYS A 61 21.10 9.15 -3.55
C LYS A 61 19.94 8.15 -3.63
N LYS A 62 19.40 7.92 -4.84
CA LYS A 62 18.26 7.03 -5.09
C LYS A 62 18.41 5.66 -4.41
N ILE A 63 19.60 5.04 -4.53
CA ILE A 63 19.87 3.74 -3.90
C ILE A 63 19.66 3.74 -2.38
N ASN A 64 20.06 4.81 -1.68
CA ASN A 64 19.88 4.91 -0.23
C ASN A 64 18.39 5.03 0.15
N VAL A 65 17.58 5.66 -0.70
CA VAL A 65 16.13 5.78 -0.50
C VAL A 65 15.48 4.43 -0.73
N VAL A 66 15.85 3.74 -1.82
CA VAL A 66 15.39 2.37 -2.12
C VAL A 66 15.71 1.44 -0.96
N ASP A 67 16.96 1.41 -0.50
CA ASP A 67 17.40 0.56 0.61
C ASP A 67 16.65 0.87 1.91
N ARG A 68 16.37 2.15 2.18
CA ARG A 68 15.59 2.55 3.36
C ARG A 68 14.15 2.06 3.26
N LEU A 69 13.51 2.19 2.10
CA LEU A 69 12.13 1.73 1.90
C LEU A 69 12.05 0.20 1.97
N SER A 70 12.99 -0.51 1.33
CA SER A 70 13.08 -1.98 1.37
C SER A 70 13.19 -2.49 2.82
N ARG A 71 14.10 -1.92 3.62
CA ARG A 71 14.26 -2.30 5.03
C ARG A 71 13.03 -2.07 5.91
N HIS A 72 12.12 -1.18 5.51
CA HIS A 72 10.84 -1.03 6.21
C HIS A 72 9.85 -2.11 5.77
N LEU A 73 9.81 -2.44 4.47
CA LEU A 73 8.96 -3.51 3.94
C LEU A 73 9.32 -4.88 4.52
N GLU A 74 10.62 -5.17 4.68
CA GLU A 74 11.11 -6.42 5.27
C GLU A 74 10.61 -6.69 6.70
N LYS A 75 10.20 -5.64 7.44
CA LYS A 75 9.63 -5.80 8.79
C LYS A 75 8.18 -6.28 8.77
N GLY A 76 7.53 -6.29 7.60
CA GLY A 76 6.12 -6.59 7.45
C GLY A 76 5.19 -5.48 7.95
N THR A 77 3.89 -5.78 7.99
CA THR A 77 2.86 -4.80 8.38
C THR A 77 2.69 -4.76 9.91
N PRO A 78 2.88 -3.60 10.58
CA PRO A 78 2.64 -3.50 12.01
C PRO A 78 1.17 -3.74 12.37
N ILE A 79 0.91 -4.60 13.36
CA ILE A 79 -0.44 -4.94 13.86
C ILE A 79 -1.28 -3.69 14.19
N PRO A 80 -0.74 -2.63 14.84
CA PRO A 80 -1.52 -1.43 15.12
C PRO A 80 -1.97 -0.69 13.85
N SER A 81 -1.15 -0.73 12.80
CA SER A 81 -1.45 -0.12 11.50
C SER A 81 -2.55 -0.89 10.78
N LEU A 82 -2.42 -2.22 10.73
CA LEU A 82 -3.43 -3.11 10.17
C LEU A 82 -4.78 -2.93 10.85
N SER A 83 -4.79 -2.92 12.19
CA SER A 83 -6.02 -2.71 12.97
C SER A 83 -6.67 -1.36 12.68
N ALA A 84 -5.86 -0.29 12.58
CA ALA A 84 -6.36 1.05 12.27
C ALA A 84 -6.90 1.14 10.83
N TYR A 85 -6.25 0.49 9.88
CA TYR A 85 -6.72 0.37 8.50
C TYR A 85 -8.07 -0.35 8.44
N LEU A 86 -8.19 -1.54 9.05
CA LEU A 86 -9.44 -2.30 9.06
C LEU A 86 -10.59 -1.52 9.72
N GLN A 87 -10.33 -0.80 10.81
CA GLN A 87 -11.33 0.10 11.42
C GLN A 87 -11.76 1.24 10.51
N GLN A 88 -10.88 1.74 9.65
CA GLN A 88 -11.19 2.78 8.68
C GLN A 88 -12.02 2.22 7.52
N ILE A 89 -11.66 1.05 6.98
CA ILE A 89 -12.38 0.38 5.89
C ILE A 89 -13.77 -0.06 6.34
N LYS A 90 -13.92 -0.59 7.56
CA LYS A 90 -15.22 -1.01 8.10
C LYS A 90 -16.30 0.08 8.04
N LYS A 91 -15.92 1.35 8.07
CA LYS A 91 -16.86 2.50 7.96
C LYS A 91 -17.39 2.71 6.54
N TRP A 92 -16.71 2.17 5.53
CA TRP A 92 -17.05 2.29 4.12
C TRP A 92 -17.78 1.05 3.58
N VAL A 93 -17.76 -0.04 4.34
CA VAL A 93 -18.41 -1.30 3.96
C VAL A 93 -19.92 -1.21 4.26
N PRO A 94 -20.80 -1.48 3.28
CA PRO A 94 -22.25 -1.50 3.50
C PRO A 94 -22.67 -2.71 4.36
N VAL A 95 -23.90 -2.68 4.89
CA VAL A 95 -24.46 -3.76 5.73
C VAL A 95 -24.46 -5.11 5.01
N HIS A 96 -24.72 -5.10 3.70
CA HIS A 96 -24.67 -6.27 2.83
C HIS A 96 -23.53 -6.08 1.82
N PRO A 97 -22.28 -6.44 2.19
CA PRO A 97 -21.15 -6.31 1.28
C PRO A 97 -21.24 -7.36 0.17
N VAL A 98 -20.99 -6.93 -1.07
CA VAL A 98 -20.70 -7.83 -2.17
C VAL A 98 -19.20 -8.08 -2.17
N ILE A 99 -18.79 -9.34 -2.03
CA ILE A 99 -17.39 -9.75 -2.09
C ILE A 99 -17.14 -10.28 -3.49
N HIS A 100 -16.34 -9.56 -4.27
CA HIS A 100 -15.84 -10.04 -5.55
C HIS A 100 -14.65 -10.95 -5.28
N ILE A 101 -14.72 -12.18 -5.76
CA ILE A 101 -13.63 -13.15 -5.74
C ILE A 101 -13.36 -13.50 -7.20
N ASP A 102 -12.12 -13.34 -7.64
CA ASP A 102 -11.68 -13.73 -8.98
C ASP A 102 -10.84 -15.01 -8.92
N ASP A 103 -10.78 -15.75 -10.02
CA ASP A 103 -9.99 -16.99 -10.09
C ASP A 103 -8.52 -16.72 -9.83
N SER A 104 -8.03 -15.53 -10.19
CA SER A 104 -6.66 -15.13 -9.87
C SER A 104 -6.43 -15.06 -8.35
N ASP A 105 -7.43 -14.83 -7.50
CA ASP A 105 -7.26 -14.84 -6.04
C ASP A 105 -6.98 -16.25 -5.49
N VAL A 106 -7.39 -17.28 -6.24
CA VAL A 106 -7.29 -18.70 -5.86
C VAL A 106 -6.13 -19.40 -6.57
N VAL A 107 -5.99 -19.15 -7.87
CA VAL A 107 -5.01 -19.79 -8.75
C VAL A 107 -4.02 -18.74 -9.23
N LYS A 108 -2.74 -18.91 -8.87
CA LYS A 108 -1.63 -18.05 -9.30
C LYS A 108 -0.70 -18.85 -10.23
N PRO A 109 -1.01 -18.97 -11.54
CA PRO A 109 -0.30 -19.88 -12.44
C PRO A 109 1.19 -19.56 -12.58
N ASP A 110 1.53 -18.26 -12.60
CA ASP A 110 2.92 -17.77 -12.66
C ASP A 110 3.54 -17.56 -11.27
N GLY A 111 2.82 -17.94 -10.22
CA GLY A 111 3.16 -17.71 -8.83
C GLY A 111 4.08 -18.77 -8.24
N TYR A 112 5.40 -18.61 -8.37
CA TYR A 112 6.33 -19.67 -7.94
C TYR A 112 6.56 -19.73 -6.42
N LYS A 113 6.59 -18.56 -5.74
CA LYS A 113 6.78 -18.44 -4.28
C LYS A 113 6.15 -17.14 -3.78
N PHE A 114 5.01 -17.22 -3.09
CA PHE A 114 4.53 -16.12 -2.26
C PHE A 114 4.67 -16.46 -0.78
N GLU A 115 4.77 -15.40 0.02
CA GLU A 115 4.94 -15.44 1.48
C GLU A 115 3.79 -16.16 2.23
N ALA A 116 2.64 -16.38 1.58
CA ALA A 116 1.49 -17.06 2.15
C ALA A 116 0.73 -17.94 1.14
N LEU A 117 1.43 -18.67 0.26
CA LEU A 117 0.77 -19.67 -0.60
C LEU A 117 0.21 -20.81 0.26
N GLY A 118 -1.12 -20.95 0.24
CA GLY A 118 -1.81 -22.13 0.73
C GLY A 118 -2.06 -23.13 -0.39
N ILE A 119 -2.15 -24.41 -0.06
CA ILE A 119 -2.67 -25.41 -1.01
C ILE A 119 -4.19 -25.26 -1.05
N VAL A 120 -4.73 -24.93 -2.21
CA VAL A 120 -6.19 -24.94 -2.45
C VAL A 120 -6.55 -26.18 -3.25
N ARG A 121 -7.56 -26.93 -2.79
CA ARG A 121 -8.15 -28.00 -3.58
C ARG A 121 -9.25 -27.40 -4.45
N ASP A 122 -9.08 -27.46 -5.76
CA ASP A 122 -10.15 -27.15 -6.70
C ASP A 122 -11.17 -28.29 -6.70
N GLY A 123 -12.44 -27.95 -6.45
CA GLY A 123 -13.56 -28.91 -6.47
C GLY A 123 -14.29 -28.97 -7.82
N SER A 124 -13.98 -28.05 -8.74
CA SER A 124 -14.62 -27.98 -10.06
C SER A 124 -14.17 -29.10 -11.00
N GLU A 125 -12.96 -29.63 -10.81
CA GLU A 125 -12.41 -30.80 -11.51
C GLU A 125 -12.55 -32.09 -10.69
N SER A 126 -13.75 -32.38 -10.21
CA SER A 126 -14.02 -33.64 -9.51
C SER A 126 -14.12 -34.81 -10.51
N THR A 127 -13.04 -35.59 -10.65
CA THR A 127 -13.11 -37.04 -11.00
C THR A 127 -13.50 -37.89 -9.80
#